data_AF-A0A077R8M9-F1
#
_entry.id   AF-A0A077R8M9-F1
#
_cell.length_a   1.000
_cell.length_b   1.000
_cell.length_c   1.000
_cell.angle_alpha   90.00
_cell.angle_beta   90.00
_cell.angle_gamma   90.00
#
_symmetry.space_group_name_H-M   'P 1'
#
loop_
_entity.id
_entity.type
_entity.pdbx_description
1 polymer ?
#
loop_
_entity_poly.entity_id
_entity_poly.type
_entity_poly.pdbx_seq_one_letter_code
_entity_poly.pdbx_strand_id
1 'polypeptide(L)'
;MVSSQASTSASAAASNASALNTTIPSSPVARSRLECMPKLLYGTAWKTDYTSDLVILALTHGFRGIDTAGQRKHYREDHVGQALHAAQTEMNLDRRDIWLQTKFTPRSGQDWTHPELIPFSYDDAVEVQVRKSVAASLRNLHPWLTFEPFDKVAQKIEQNFKNCKNEEFDAGVEYGDKQTVYAFLAAGMGLPGLKVTVLSGTNDERHMVEAVTAVEEACKEGTWKKGELDRIRRIVYGE
;
A
#
# COMPACT_ATOMS: atom_id res chain seq x y z
N MET A 1 -38.18 8.37 -71.15
CA MET A 1 -39.11 8.83 -70.10
C MET A 1 -38.28 9.28 -68.91
N VAL A 2 -38.23 10.60 -68.70
CA VAL A 2 -38.26 11.34 -67.41
C VAL A 2 -37.37 10.80 -66.27
N SER A 3 -36.17 11.36 -66.02
CA SER A 3 -35.86 12.55 -65.20
C SER A 3 -36.00 12.35 -63.69
N SER A 4 -34.90 12.44 -62.95
CA SER A 4 -34.67 13.50 -61.95
C SER A 4 -33.30 13.37 -61.28
N GLN A 5 -32.47 14.41 -61.43
CA GLN A 5 -31.41 14.74 -60.48
C GLN A 5 -32.02 15.17 -59.15
N ALA A 6 -31.32 14.93 -58.03
CA ALA A 6 -31.17 15.92 -56.96
C ALA A 6 -30.03 15.53 -56.00
N SER A 7 -29.05 16.40 -55.91
CA SER A 7 -28.12 16.52 -54.79
C SER A 7 -28.87 16.88 -53.51
N THR A 8 -28.52 16.27 -52.38
CA THR A 8 -28.61 16.93 -51.07
C THR A 8 -27.47 16.46 -50.18
N SER A 9 -26.59 17.41 -49.89
CA SER A 9 -25.66 17.45 -48.76
C SER A 9 -26.38 17.15 -47.44
N ALA A 10 -25.90 16.15 -46.70
CA ALA A 10 -26.20 15.99 -45.28
C ALA A 10 -24.93 16.26 -44.49
N SER A 11 -24.95 17.42 -43.84
CA SER A 11 -23.98 17.98 -42.92
C SER A 11 -23.60 17.03 -41.79
N ALA A 12 -22.33 17.11 -41.41
CA ALA A 12 -21.77 16.53 -40.20
C ALA A 12 -22.63 16.83 -38.96
N ALA A 13 -23.10 15.79 -38.29
CA ALA A 13 -23.37 15.84 -36.86
C ALA A 13 -22.16 15.22 -36.19
N ALA A 14 -21.19 16.07 -35.85
CA ALA A 14 -20.19 15.74 -34.84
C ALA A 14 -20.96 15.38 -33.57
N SER A 15 -21.04 14.09 -33.26
CA SER A 15 -21.41 13.65 -31.93
C SER A 15 -20.29 14.14 -31.03
N ASN A 16 -20.60 15.18 -30.26
CA ASN A 16 -19.77 15.65 -29.16
C ASN A 16 -19.52 14.46 -28.25
N ALA A 17 -18.39 13.78 -28.46
CA ALA A 17 -17.70 13.08 -27.40
C ALA A 17 -17.28 14.18 -26.43
N SER A 18 -18.20 14.57 -25.54
CA SER A 18 -17.84 15.33 -24.36
C SER A 18 -16.83 14.45 -23.65
N ALA A 19 -15.55 14.78 -23.80
CA ALA A 19 -14.48 14.24 -23.00
C ALA A 19 -15.00 14.34 -21.58
N LEU A 20 -15.29 13.19 -20.97
CA LEU A 20 -15.59 13.10 -19.56
C LEU A 20 -14.40 13.76 -18.89
N ASN A 21 -14.61 15.00 -18.48
CA ASN A 21 -13.65 15.81 -17.77
C ASN A 21 -13.57 15.14 -16.40
N THR A 22 -12.79 14.07 -16.36
CA THR A 22 -12.66 13.20 -15.20
C THR A 22 -11.74 13.97 -14.29
N THR A 23 -12.32 14.89 -13.53
CA THR A 23 -11.66 15.52 -12.40
C THR A 23 -11.14 14.39 -11.54
N ILE A 24 -9.82 14.16 -11.62
CA ILE A 24 -9.14 13.16 -10.81
C ILE A 24 -9.48 13.55 -9.37
N PRO A 25 -10.26 12.74 -8.64
CA PRO A 25 -10.72 13.18 -7.34
C PRO A 25 -9.51 13.37 -6.43
N SER A 26 -9.50 14.52 -5.76
CA SER A 26 -8.37 15.06 -5.00
C SER A 26 -8.01 14.23 -3.78
N SER A 27 -8.89 13.35 -3.34
CA SER A 27 -8.66 12.43 -2.23
C SER A 27 -8.33 11.01 -2.72
N PRO A 28 -7.35 10.36 -2.11
CA PRO A 28 -7.05 8.95 -2.34
C PRO A 28 -8.17 7.94 -2.14
N VAL A 29 -9.06 8.22 -1.18
CA VAL A 29 -10.22 7.37 -0.89
C VAL A 29 -11.15 7.29 -2.09
N ALA A 30 -11.17 8.33 -2.93
CA ALA A 30 -11.97 8.38 -4.14
C ALA A 30 -11.35 7.62 -5.34
N ARG A 31 -10.17 7.00 -5.16
CA ARG A 31 -9.51 6.17 -6.19
C ARG A 31 -9.66 4.67 -5.94
N SER A 32 -9.90 4.23 -4.71
CA SER A 32 -10.36 2.86 -4.43
C SER A 32 -11.82 2.75 -4.85
N ARG A 33 -12.17 1.70 -5.60
CA ARG A 33 -13.59 1.38 -5.89
C ARG A 33 -14.22 0.58 -4.76
N LEU A 34 -13.41 0.06 -3.83
CA LEU A 34 -13.90 -0.56 -2.61
C LEU A 34 -14.23 0.50 -1.55
N GLU A 35 -15.48 0.50 -1.09
CA GLU A 35 -15.98 1.42 -0.06
C GLU A 35 -15.37 1.10 1.32
N CYS A 36 -15.22 -0.19 1.66
CA CYS A 36 -14.66 -0.65 2.93
C CYS A 36 -13.79 -1.92 2.75
N MET A 37 -13.13 -2.35 3.83
CA MET A 37 -12.43 -3.64 3.85
C MET A 37 -13.42 -4.78 3.59
N PRO A 38 -13.12 -5.72 2.67
CA PRO A 38 -13.97 -6.88 2.44
C PRO A 38 -14.17 -7.72 3.71
N LYS A 39 -15.36 -8.31 3.87
CA LYS A 39 -15.70 -9.20 4.99
C LYS A 39 -14.85 -10.48 5.00
N LEU A 40 -14.19 -10.80 3.89
CA LEU A 40 -13.36 -11.99 3.72
C LEU A 40 -12.08 -11.63 2.97
N LEU A 41 -10.93 -11.97 3.57
CA LEU A 41 -9.63 -11.87 2.95
C LEU A 41 -9.06 -13.26 2.66
N TYR A 42 -8.42 -13.43 1.52
CA TYR A 42 -7.68 -14.63 1.16
C TYR A 42 -6.26 -14.56 1.76
N GLY A 43 -5.97 -15.38 2.77
CA GLY A 43 -4.64 -15.46 3.37
C GLY A 43 -3.65 -16.26 2.51
N THR A 44 -2.42 -15.76 2.35
CA THR A 44 -1.42 -16.33 1.44
C THR A 44 -0.28 -17.12 2.11
N ALA A 45 -0.35 -17.35 3.42
CA ALA A 45 0.66 -18.09 4.17
C ALA A 45 0.81 -19.54 3.66
N TRP A 46 2.05 -20.05 3.65
CA TRP A 46 2.41 -21.45 3.38
C TRP A 46 2.03 -21.98 1.98
N LYS A 47 1.76 -21.08 1.03
CA LYS A 47 1.42 -21.45 -0.36
C LYS A 47 2.63 -21.67 -1.24
N THR A 48 3.79 -21.11 -0.88
CA THR A 48 5.07 -21.28 -1.60
C THR A 48 4.91 -20.93 -3.08
N ASP A 49 5.44 -21.72 -4.01
CA ASP A 49 5.39 -21.42 -5.45
C ASP A 49 3.97 -21.35 -6.01
N TYR A 50 3.02 -22.08 -5.43
CA TYR A 50 1.60 -22.05 -5.81
C TYR A 50 0.87 -20.74 -5.46
N THR A 51 1.54 -19.77 -4.81
CA THR A 51 0.89 -18.54 -4.34
C THR A 51 0.20 -17.78 -5.48
N SER A 52 0.83 -17.64 -6.66
CA SER A 52 0.25 -16.89 -7.78
C SER A 52 -1.06 -17.53 -8.25
N ASP A 53 -1.01 -18.83 -8.57
CA ASP A 53 -2.17 -19.61 -9.06
C ASP A 53 -3.32 -19.60 -8.06
N LEU A 54 -3.01 -19.74 -6.78
CA LEU A 54 -3.98 -19.75 -5.71
C LEU A 54 -4.64 -18.38 -5.48
N VAL A 55 -3.90 -17.28 -5.65
CA VAL A 55 -4.47 -15.92 -5.61
C VAL A 55 -5.37 -15.69 -6.82
N ILE A 56 -4.95 -16.08 -8.02
CA ILE A 56 -5.79 -16.00 -9.24
C ILE A 56 -7.08 -16.81 -9.04
N LEU A 57 -6.96 -18.03 -8.50
CA LEU A 57 -8.11 -18.87 -8.18
C LEU A 57 -9.06 -18.20 -7.17
N ALA A 58 -8.53 -17.55 -6.13
CA ALA A 58 -9.37 -16.82 -5.19
C ALA A 58 -10.11 -15.66 -5.88
N LEU A 59 -9.41 -14.88 -6.71
CA LEU A 59 -10.00 -13.73 -7.43
C LEU A 59 -11.10 -14.16 -8.42
N THR A 60 -10.89 -15.26 -9.14
CA THR A 60 -11.90 -15.85 -10.06
C THR A 60 -13.15 -16.34 -9.31
N HIS A 61 -13.00 -16.77 -8.05
CA HIS A 61 -14.11 -17.17 -7.18
C HIS A 61 -14.73 -16.02 -6.37
N GLY A 62 -14.43 -14.78 -6.74
CA GLY A 62 -15.09 -13.60 -6.18
C GLY A 62 -14.42 -12.99 -4.95
N PHE A 63 -13.25 -13.48 -4.51
CA PHE A 63 -12.49 -12.77 -3.49
C PHE A 63 -12.08 -11.40 -4.01
N ARG A 64 -12.16 -10.40 -3.13
CA ARG A 64 -11.70 -9.02 -3.40
C ARG A 64 -10.73 -8.52 -2.35
N GLY A 65 -10.38 -9.36 -1.38
CA GLY A 65 -9.39 -9.05 -0.36
C GLY A 65 -8.29 -10.11 -0.32
N ILE A 66 -7.03 -9.69 -0.35
CA ILE A 66 -5.85 -10.54 -0.27
C ILE A 66 -5.01 -10.11 0.94
N ASP A 67 -4.60 -11.07 1.77
CA ASP A 67 -3.76 -10.88 2.95
C ASP A 67 -2.43 -11.63 2.81
N THR A 68 -1.32 -10.90 2.91
CA THR A 68 0.06 -11.39 2.82
C THR A 68 0.95 -10.78 3.90
N ALA A 69 2.27 -11.00 3.88
CA ALA A 69 3.23 -10.35 4.79
C ALA A 69 4.63 -10.24 4.17
N GLY A 70 5.42 -9.26 4.63
CA GLY A 70 6.85 -9.12 4.33
C GLY A 70 7.74 -10.11 5.08
N GLN A 71 7.29 -11.36 5.23
CA GLN A 71 8.03 -12.47 5.84
C GLN A 71 8.24 -13.56 4.80
N ARG A 72 9.41 -13.57 4.17
CA ARG A 72 9.71 -14.47 3.06
C ARG A 72 9.60 -15.95 3.41
N LYS A 73 9.78 -16.31 4.69
CA LYS A 73 9.68 -17.68 5.19
C LYS A 73 8.34 -18.36 4.90
N HIS A 74 7.23 -17.62 5.00
CA HIS A 74 5.87 -18.18 4.89
C HIS A 74 5.06 -17.52 3.78
N TYR A 75 5.49 -16.36 3.28
CA TYR A 75 4.75 -15.54 2.34
C TYR A 75 5.57 -15.23 1.08
N ARG A 76 4.87 -15.10 -0.03
CA ARG A 76 5.42 -14.81 -1.36
C ARG A 76 4.77 -13.54 -1.93
N GLU A 77 5.12 -12.37 -1.39
CA GLU A 77 4.59 -11.09 -1.89
C GLU A 77 4.86 -10.89 -3.39
N ASP A 78 6.02 -11.35 -3.87
CA ASP A 78 6.39 -11.38 -5.29
C ASP A 78 5.36 -12.14 -6.14
N HIS A 79 4.92 -13.31 -5.68
CA HIS A 79 3.90 -14.11 -6.36
C HIS A 79 2.50 -13.49 -6.24
N VAL A 80 2.19 -12.84 -5.11
CA VAL A 80 0.96 -12.05 -4.99
C VAL A 80 0.97 -10.91 -6.01
N GLY A 81 2.07 -10.18 -6.16
CA GLY A 81 2.20 -9.11 -7.15
C GLY A 81 2.06 -9.62 -8.59
N GLN A 82 2.63 -10.78 -8.91
CA GLN A 82 2.44 -11.43 -10.21
C GLN A 82 0.97 -11.78 -10.47
N ALA A 83 0.28 -12.36 -9.49
CA ALA A 83 -1.15 -12.68 -9.62
C ALA A 83 -2.01 -11.42 -9.79
N LEU A 84 -1.69 -10.33 -9.10
CA LEU A 84 -2.39 -9.05 -9.28
C LEU A 84 -2.14 -8.46 -10.68
N HIS A 85 -0.92 -8.62 -11.20
CA HIS A 85 -0.61 -8.21 -12.56
C HIS A 85 -1.44 -8.99 -13.58
N ALA A 86 -1.44 -10.32 -13.47
CA ALA A 86 -2.24 -11.21 -14.32
C ALA A 86 -3.74 -10.90 -14.22
N ALA A 87 -4.25 -10.64 -13.02
CA ALA A 87 -5.65 -10.24 -12.82
C ALA A 87 -6.00 -8.96 -13.58
N GLN A 88 -5.09 -7.99 -13.62
CA GLN A 88 -5.29 -6.75 -14.36
C GLN A 88 -5.21 -6.96 -15.89
N THR A 89 -4.25 -7.75 -16.36
CA THR A 89 -3.98 -7.90 -17.80
C THR A 89 -4.84 -8.96 -18.50
N GLU A 90 -5.28 -9.99 -17.77
CA GLU A 90 -5.94 -11.18 -18.33
C GLU A 90 -7.38 -11.36 -17.85
N MET A 91 -7.69 -10.91 -16.63
CA MET A 91 -9.03 -11.08 -16.03
C MET A 91 -9.89 -9.81 -16.07
N ASN A 92 -9.36 -8.70 -16.59
CA ASN A 92 -9.99 -7.38 -16.59
C ASN A 92 -10.42 -6.93 -15.18
N LEU A 93 -9.66 -7.31 -14.15
CA LEU A 93 -9.89 -6.92 -12.76
C LEU A 93 -8.96 -5.78 -12.39
N ASP A 94 -9.50 -4.58 -12.20
CA ASP A 94 -8.70 -3.40 -11.92
C ASP A 94 -8.07 -3.50 -10.51
N ARG A 95 -6.82 -3.02 -10.36
CA ARG A 95 -6.15 -2.95 -9.06
C ARG A 95 -7.01 -2.22 -8.00
N ARG A 96 -7.82 -1.24 -8.40
CA ARG A 96 -8.72 -0.46 -7.52
C ARG A 96 -9.91 -1.25 -6.99
N ASP A 97 -10.20 -2.42 -7.56
CA ASP A 97 -11.25 -3.34 -7.13
C ASP A 97 -10.75 -4.37 -6.10
N ILE A 98 -9.46 -4.32 -5.73
CA ILE A 98 -8.83 -5.29 -4.84
C ILE A 98 -8.30 -4.60 -3.58
N TRP A 99 -8.72 -5.12 -2.43
CA TRP A 99 -8.13 -4.82 -1.13
C TRP A 99 -6.89 -5.68 -0.95
N LEU A 100 -5.76 -5.04 -0.66
CA LEU A 100 -4.49 -5.73 -0.45
C LEU A 100 -3.92 -5.32 0.90
N GLN A 101 -3.69 -6.31 1.75
CA GLN A 101 -3.10 -6.15 3.07
C GLN A 101 -1.76 -6.89 3.13
N THR A 102 -0.71 -6.19 3.55
CA THR A 102 0.58 -6.79 3.93
C THR A 102 0.98 -6.33 5.33
N LYS A 103 2.04 -6.92 5.88
CA LYS A 103 2.45 -6.74 7.27
C LYS A 103 3.97 -6.61 7.37
N PHE A 104 4.42 -5.67 8.20
CA PHE A 104 5.79 -5.64 8.68
C PHE A 104 6.05 -6.86 9.55
N THR A 105 7.18 -7.52 9.33
CA THR A 105 7.63 -8.62 10.18
C THR A 105 8.90 -8.18 10.91
N PRO A 106 8.88 -8.12 12.25
CA PRO A 106 10.03 -7.67 13.02
C PRO A 106 11.20 -8.65 12.89
N ARG A 107 12.42 -8.20 13.23
CA ARG A 107 13.65 -9.03 13.16
C ARG A 107 13.47 -10.44 13.73
N SER A 108 12.85 -10.57 14.91
CA SER A 108 12.64 -11.86 15.57
C SER A 108 11.74 -12.82 14.80
N GLY A 109 10.91 -12.31 13.89
CA GLY A 109 10.05 -13.11 13.02
C GLY A 109 10.67 -13.41 11.65
N GLN A 110 11.83 -12.85 11.31
CA GLN A 110 12.48 -13.09 10.02
C GLN A 110 13.35 -14.35 10.04
N ASP A 111 13.58 -14.92 8.86
CA ASP A 111 14.48 -16.06 8.69
C ASP A 111 15.90 -15.61 8.36
N TRP A 112 16.72 -15.44 9.39
CA TRP A 112 18.11 -14.99 9.24
C TRP A 112 19.07 -16.03 8.65
N THR A 113 18.59 -17.23 8.32
CA THR A 113 19.38 -18.17 7.50
C THR A 113 19.44 -17.73 6.03
N HIS A 114 18.53 -16.86 5.61
CA HIS A 114 18.45 -16.25 4.27
C HIS A 114 18.40 -14.71 4.37
N PRO A 115 19.47 -14.06 4.87
CA PRO A 115 19.49 -12.62 5.12
C PRO A 115 19.33 -11.78 3.83
N GLU A 116 19.68 -12.32 2.67
CA GLU A 116 19.48 -11.70 1.36
C GLU A 116 18.01 -11.46 1.01
N LEU A 117 17.10 -12.17 1.67
CA LEU A 117 15.65 -12.05 1.48
C LEU A 117 14.99 -11.09 2.48
N ILE A 118 15.75 -10.56 3.44
CA ILE A 118 15.28 -9.62 4.45
C ILE A 118 15.59 -8.20 3.96
N PRO A 119 14.61 -7.28 3.93
CA PRO A 119 14.80 -5.96 3.32
C PRO A 119 15.65 -5.00 4.17
N PHE A 120 16.04 -5.38 5.37
CA PHE A 120 16.77 -4.55 6.34
C PHE A 120 17.87 -5.33 7.05
N SER A 121 18.85 -4.59 7.57
CA SER A 121 19.97 -5.14 8.33
C SER A 121 19.57 -5.50 9.75
N TYR A 122 20.32 -6.40 10.37
CA TYR A 122 20.07 -6.83 11.76
C TYR A 122 20.11 -5.67 12.77
N ASP A 123 21.01 -4.71 12.56
CA ASP A 123 21.24 -3.58 13.49
C ASP A 123 20.49 -2.30 13.10
N ASP A 124 19.66 -2.34 12.05
CA ASP A 124 18.84 -1.18 11.69
C ASP A 124 17.91 -0.80 12.84
N ALA A 125 17.71 0.50 13.07
CA ALA A 125 16.66 0.98 13.97
C ALA A 125 15.27 0.51 13.47
N VAL A 126 14.30 0.33 14.37
CA VAL A 126 12.98 -0.24 14.01
C VAL A 126 12.28 0.62 12.96
N GLU A 127 12.42 1.94 13.04
CA GLU A 127 11.88 2.90 12.07
C GLU A 127 12.46 2.66 10.67
N VAL A 128 13.77 2.41 10.59
CA VAL A 128 14.48 2.08 9.35
C VAL A 128 14.01 0.72 8.81
N GLN A 129 13.86 -0.28 9.66
CA GLN A 129 13.35 -1.60 9.28
C GLN A 129 11.95 -1.53 8.67
N VAL A 130 11.02 -0.82 9.33
CA VAL A 130 9.65 -0.66 8.85
C VAL A 130 9.62 -0.02 7.46
N ARG A 131 10.44 1.01 7.23
CA ARG A 131 10.47 1.74 5.95
C ARG A 131 11.05 0.93 4.82
N LYS A 132 12.16 0.26 5.08
CA LYS A 132 12.75 -0.69 4.15
C LYS A 132 11.77 -1.81 3.83
N SER A 133 11.03 -2.32 4.83
CA SER A 133 9.98 -3.32 4.62
C SER A 133 8.84 -2.81 3.75
N VAL A 134 8.30 -1.62 4.00
CA VAL A 134 7.25 -1.02 3.15
C VAL A 134 7.75 -0.84 1.72
N ALA A 135 8.95 -0.32 1.55
CA ALA A 135 9.58 -0.12 0.25
C ALA A 135 9.77 -1.44 -0.52
N ALA A 136 10.15 -2.53 0.16
CA ALA A 136 10.26 -3.85 -0.44
C ALA A 136 8.89 -4.43 -0.81
N SER A 137 7.91 -4.38 0.11
CA SER A 137 6.56 -4.87 -0.15
C SER A 137 5.88 -4.15 -1.32
N LEU A 138 6.05 -2.83 -1.45
CA LEU A 138 5.52 -2.07 -2.59
C LEU A 138 6.06 -2.58 -3.93
N ARG A 139 7.37 -2.87 -4.00
CA ARG A 139 8.02 -3.44 -5.19
C ARG A 139 7.50 -4.84 -5.51
N ASN A 140 7.45 -5.69 -4.49
CA ASN A 140 6.98 -7.07 -4.63
C ASN A 140 5.52 -7.13 -5.11
N LEU A 141 4.66 -6.27 -4.59
CA LEU A 141 3.21 -6.29 -4.82
C LEU A 141 2.76 -5.49 -6.05
N HIS A 142 3.63 -4.69 -6.65
CA HIS A 142 3.33 -3.87 -7.83
C HIS A 142 4.42 -4.02 -8.90
N PRO A 143 4.69 -5.23 -9.41
CA PRO A 143 5.78 -5.48 -10.36
C PRO A 143 5.63 -4.74 -11.70
N TRP A 144 4.45 -4.20 -11.99
CA TRP A 144 4.19 -3.37 -13.18
C TRP A 144 4.61 -1.90 -13.02
N LEU A 145 5.03 -1.48 -11.83
CA LEU A 145 5.53 -0.14 -11.57
C LEU A 145 7.05 -0.12 -11.63
N THR A 146 7.60 0.94 -12.20
CA THR A 146 9.04 1.19 -12.19
C THR A 146 9.43 1.88 -10.89
N PHE A 147 10.30 1.25 -10.11
CA PHE A 147 10.85 1.82 -8.87
C PHE A 147 12.31 2.18 -9.05
N GLU A 148 12.79 3.17 -8.29
CA GLU A 148 14.22 3.35 -8.08
C GLU A 148 14.84 2.07 -7.48
N PRO A 149 16.08 1.70 -7.82
CA PRO A 149 16.77 0.56 -7.22
C PRO A 149 16.67 0.57 -5.68
N PHE A 150 16.42 -0.61 -5.10
CA PHE A 150 16.11 -0.73 -3.67
C PHE A 150 17.27 -0.28 -2.78
N ASP A 151 18.51 -0.57 -3.18
CA ASP A 151 19.74 -0.14 -2.53
C ASP A 151 19.83 1.39 -2.41
N LYS A 152 19.49 2.12 -3.49
CA LYS A 152 19.46 3.60 -3.46
C LYS A 152 18.38 4.12 -2.52
N VAL A 153 17.19 3.51 -2.53
CA VAL A 153 16.10 3.90 -1.62
C VAL A 153 16.45 3.58 -0.17
N ALA A 154 17.05 2.42 0.09
CA ALA A 154 17.53 2.03 1.41
C ALA A 154 18.59 3.02 1.95
N GLN A 155 19.55 3.44 1.10
CA GLN A 155 20.53 4.46 1.45
C GLN A 155 19.88 5.80 1.78
N LYS A 156 18.88 6.24 1.02
CA LYS A 156 18.12 7.47 1.32
C LYS A 156 17.39 7.36 2.66
N ILE A 157 16.72 6.23 2.94
CA ILE A 157 16.05 5.98 4.22
C ILE A 157 17.05 6.10 5.38
N GLU A 158 18.22 5.48 5.26
CA GLU A 158 19.27 5.56 6.28
C GLU A 158 19.87 6.96 6.42
N GLN A 159 20.14 7.66 5.31
CA GLN A 159 20.68 9.02 5.31
C GLN A 159 19.70 9.98 5.98
N ASN A 160 18.41 9.89 5.64
CA ASN A 160 17.37 10.71 6.23
C ASN A 160 17.24 10.42 7.72
N PHE A 161 17.27 9.14 8.12
CA PHE A 161 17.30 8.78 9.54
C PHE A 161 18.52 9.35 10.28
N LYS A 162 19.71 9.36 9.66
CA LYS A 162 20.94 9.94 10.24
C LYS A 162 20.87 11.48 10.30
N ASN A 163 20.35 12.13 9.26
CA ASN A 163 20.24 13.59 9.20
C ASN A 163 19.21 14.11 10.22
N CYS A 164 18.14 13.35 10.45
CA CYS A 164 17.18 13.58 11.52
C CYS A 164 17.75 13.35 12.94
N LYS A 165 19.02 12.95 13.11
CA LYS A 165 19.70 12.98 14.42
C LYS A 165 20.37 14.32 14.74
N ASN A 166 20.64 15.16 13.73
CA ASN A 166 21.26 16.49 13.92
C ASN A 166 20.23 17.63 14.03
N GLU A 167 19.02 17.42 13.51
CA GLU A 167 17.84 18.17 13.92
C GLU A 167 17.12 17.30 14.94
N GLU A 168 16.99 17.76 16.18
CA GLU A 168 16.31 17.02 17.25
C GLU A 168 14.79 16.98 16.94
N PHE A 169 14.38 16.12 16.00
CA PHE A 169 12.97 15.87 15.68
C PHE A 169 12.23 15.21 16.86
N ASP A 170 13.01 14.65 17.80
CA ASP A 170 12.58 13.93 18.99
C ASP A 170 12.73 14.73 20.29
N ALA A 171 13.07 16.02 20.21
CA ALA A 171 13.05 16.90 21.38
C ALA A 171 11.61 17.00 21.91
N GLY A 172 11.29 16.14 22.89
CA GLY A 172 9.94 15.98 23.42
C GLY A 172 9.04 14.98 22.68
N VAL A 173 9.58 14.13 21.79
CA VAL A 173 8.85 12.98 21.23
C VAL A 173 9.62 11.71 21.59
N GLU A 174 9.18 11.04 22.66
CA GLU A 174 9.54 9.64 22.87
C GLU A 174 9.04 8.83 21.67
N TYR A 175 9.92 8.14 20.95
CA TYR A 175 9.55 6.97 20.12
C TYR A 175 9.10 5.80 21.02
N GLY A 176 8.19 6.07 21.95
CA GLY A 176 7.72 5.18 23.01
C GLY A 176 6.33 4.60 22.76
N ASP A 177 5.51 5.21 21.92
CA ASP A 177 4.14 4.77 21.70
C ASP A 177 3.99 4.12 20.32
N LYS A 178 3.90 2.78 20.31
CA LYS A 178 3.48 1.91 19.18
C LYS A 178 2.21 2.44 18.47
N GLN A 179 1.43 3.23 19.21
CA GLN A 179 0.20 3.92 18.89
C GLN A 179 0.42 4.99 17.80
N THR A 180 1.55 5.71 17.82
CA THR A 180 1.89 6.68 16.77
C THR A 180 2.13 6.00 15.43
N VAL A 181 2.76 4.83 15.44
CA VAL A 181 2.95 4.01 14.23
C VAL A 181 1.62 3.48 13.73
N TYR A 182 0.75 3.00 14.63
CA TYR A 182 -0.60 2.57 14.26
C TYR A 182 -1.44 3.71 13.66
N ALA A 183 -1.39 4.89 14.27
CA ALA A 183 -2.12 6.05 13.79
C ALA A 183 -1.59 6.52 12.42
N PHE A 184 -0.28 6.56 12.23
CA PHE A 184 0.33 6.94 10.96
C PHE A 184 0.00 5.93 9.84
N LEU A 185 0.07 4.63 10.14
CA LEU A 185 -0.33 3.58 9.22
C LEU A 185 -1.81 3.73 8.86
N ALA A 186 -2.71 3.84 9.86
CA ALA A 186 -4.15 4.02 9.67
C ALA A 186 -4.49 5.27 8.84
N ALA A 187 -3.70 6.35 8.97
CA ALA A 187 -3.82 7.57 8.17
C ALA A 187 -3.34 7.40 6.71
N GLY A 188 -3.15 6.16 6.23
CA GLY A 188 -2.72 5.87 4.87
C GLY A 188 -1.24 6.19 4.62
N MET A 189 -0.46 6.32 5.69
CA MET A 189 0.93 6.76 5.66
C MET A 189 1.15 8.07 4.87
N GLY A 190 0.14 8.92 4.77
CA GLY A 190 0.20 10.12 3.91
C GLY A 190 0.34 9.85 2.41
N LEU A 191 0.26 8.59 1.97
CA LEU A 191 0.19 8.25 0.56
C LEU A 191 -1.22 8.47 0.05
N PRO A 192 -1.41 9.30 -0.99
CA PRO A 192 -2.69 9.44 -1.63
C PRO A 192 -3.07 8.14 -2.38
N GLY A 193 -3.65 7.17 -1.67
CA GLY A 193 -4.53 6.12 -2.22
C GLY A 193 -4.88 5.06 -1.20
N LEU A 194 -4.16 5.09 -0.08
CA LEU A 194 -3.85 3.89 0.64
C LEU A 194 -4.82 3.72 1.80
N LYS A 195 -5.70 2.72 1.70
CA LYS A 195 -6.42 2.20 2.85
C LYS A 195 -5.53 1.17 3.53
N VAL A 196 -5.21 1.42 4.80
CA VAL A 196 -4.39 0.56 5.63
C VAL A 196 -5.26 0.04 6.76
N THR A 197 -5.32 -1.28 6.91
CA THR A 197 -5.83 -1.89 8.12
C THR A 197 -4.66 -2.30 8.98
N VAL A 198 -4.67 -1.81 10.22
CA VAL A 198 -3.70 -2.18 11.24
C VAL A 198 -4.15 -3.50 11.86
N LEU A 199 -3.31 -4.53 11.72
CA LEU A 199 -3.51 -5.82 12.39
C LEU A 199 -2.59 -5.87 13.62
N SER A 200 -3.17 -5.93 14.81
CA SER A 200 -2.44 -6.14 16.07
C SER A 200 -2.59 -7.59 16.52
N GLY A 201 -1.47 -8.31 16.61
CA GLY A 201 -1.40 -9.67 17.15
C GLY A 201 -0.99 -9.72 18.62
N THR A 202 -1.16 -8.62 19.35
CA THR A 202 -0.74 -8.55 20.75
C THR A 202 -1.64 -9.42 21.63
N ASN A 203 -1.06 -10.02 22.67
CA ASN A 203 -1.76 -10.74 23.74
C ASN A 203 -1.82 -9.94 25.05
N ASP A 204 -1.35 -8.69 25.03
CA ASP A 204 -1.34 -7.78 26.16
C ASP A 204 -2.57 -6.87 26.11
N GLU A 205 -3.43 -6.95 27.13
CA GLU A 205 -4.72 -6.26 27.17
C GLU A 205 -4.56 -4.73 27.09
N ARG A 206 -3.57 -4.19 27.79
CA ARG A 206 -3.28 -2.75 27.78
C ARG A 206 -2.92 -2.30 26.36
N HIS A 207 -2.05 -3.04 25.69
CA HIS A 207 -1.65 -2.75 24.32
C HIS A 207 -2.80 -2.93 23.31
N MET A 208 -3.76 -3.83 23.55
CA MET A 208 -4.97 -3.93 22.72
C MET A 208 -5.79 -2.65 22.79
N VAL A 209 -6.05 -2.13 23.99
CA VAL A 209 -6.82 -0.89 24.21
C VAL A 209 -6.13 0.28 23.52
N GLU A 210 -4.83 0.42 23.76
CA GLU A 210 -4.05 1.52 23.18
C GLU A 210 -4.00 1.45 21.64
N ALA A 211 -3.91 0.25 21.05
CA ALA A 211 -3.94 0.07 19.59
C ALA A 211 -5.30 0.45 18.97
N VAL A 212 -6.41 0.09 19.63
CA VAL A 212 -7.77 0.48 19.18
C VAL A 212 -7.92 1.99 19.22
N THR A 213 -7.57 2.62 20.35
CA THR A 213 -7.63 4.09 20.50
C THR A 213 -6.81 4.78 19.43
N ALA A 214 -5.57 4.32 19.17
CA ALA A 214 -4.71 4.91 18.16
C ALA A 214 -5.33 4.88 16.75
N VAL A 215 -5.95 3.77 16.34
CA VAL A 215 -6.56 3.63 15.02
C VAL A 215 -7.83 4.47 14.90
N GLU A 216 -8.66 4.52 15.94
CA GLU A 216 -9.90 5.31 15.94
C GLU A 216 -9.64 6.82 15.94
N GLU A 217 -8.63 7.27 16.68
CA GLU A 217 -8.25 8.69 16.73
C GLU A 217 -7.56 9.14 15.44
N ALA A 218 -6.82 8.27 14.75
CA ALA A 218 -6.00 8.61 13.57
C ALA A 218 -6.74 9.34 12.43
N CYS A 219 -8.04 9.10 12.29
CA CYS A 219 -8.87 9.68 11.24
C CYS A 219 -9.72 10.88 11.70
N LYS A 220 -9.64 11.28 12.97
CA LYS A 220 -10.40 12.42 13.49
C LYS A 220 -9.73 13.75 13.14
N GLU A 221 -10.54 14.78 12.95
CA GLU A 221 -10.06 16.13 12.67
C GLU A 221 -9.36 16.70 13.91
N GLY A 222 -8.14 17.20 13.75
CA GLY A 222 -7.34 17.75 14.85
C GLY A 222 -6.45 16.75 15.59
N THR A 223 -6.52 15.45 15.27
CA THR A 223 -5.61 14.44 15.85
C THR A 223 -4.15 14.75 15.56
N TRP A 224 -3.88 15.21 14.34
CA TRP A 224 -2.55 15.56 13.89
C TRP A 224 -2.34 17.07 13.97
N LYS A 225 -1.24 17.48 14.58
CA LYS A 225 -0.76 18.86 14.51
C LYS A 225 -0.41 19.19 13.06
N LYS A 226 -0.57 20.46 12.68
CA LYS A 226 -0.26 20.94 11.32
C LYS A 226 1.19 20.60 10.95
N GLY A 227 1.38 19.84 9.87
CA GLY A 227 2.69 19.41 9.39
C GLY A 227 3.29 18.18 10.10
N GLU A 228 2.59 17.59 11.06
CA GLU A 228 3.01 16.36 11.74
C GLU A 228 3.02 15.17 10.79
N LEU A 229 1.95 14.98 10.01
CA LEU A 229 1.90 13.96 8.96
C LEU A 229 3.00 14.18 7.91
N ASP A 230 3.28 15.42 7.51
CA ASP A 230 4.35 15.73 6.55
C ASP A 230 5.73 15.45 7.13
N ARG A 231 5.95 15.69 8.44
CA ARG A 231 7.16 15.24 9.13
C ARG A 231 7.25 13.72 9.08
N ILE A 232 6.21 13.00 9.50
CA ILE A 232 6.25 11.53 9.51
C ILE A 232 6.47 10.99 8.09
N ARG A 233 5.87 11.60 7.05
CA ARG A 233 6.11 11.25 5.64
C ARG A 233 7.55 11.48 5.21
N ARG A 234 8.14 12.63 5.49
CA ARG A 234 9.56 12.91 5.14
C ARG A 234 10.50 11.92 5.80
N ILE A 235 10.21 11.55 7.04
CA ILE A 235 10.97 10.51 7.71
C ILE A 235 10.68 9.19 6.94
N VAL A 236 9.42 8.75 6.79
CA VAL A 236 9.03 7.43 6.23
C VAL A 236 9.45 7.18 4.79
N TYR A 237 9.28 8.17 3.92
CA TYR A 237 9.50 8.06 2.47
C TYR A 237 10.75 8.74 1.98
N GLY A 238 11.36 9.59 2.82
CA GLY A 238 12.52 10.37 2.42
C GLY A 238 12.24 11.51 1.44
N GLU A 239 11.00 12.02 1.47
CA GLU A 239 10.56 13.25 0.78
C GLU A 239 11.22 14.52 1.34
#